data_AF-A0A924G139-F1
#
_entry.id   AF-A0A924G139-F1
#
_cell.length_a   1.000
_cell.length_b   1.000
_cell.length_c   1.000
_cell.angle_alpha   90.00
_cell.angle_beta   90.00
_cell.angle_gamma   90.00
#
_symmetry.space_group_name_H-M   'P 1'
#
loop_
_entity.id
_entity.type
_entity.pdbx_description
1 polymer ?
#
loop_
_entity_poly.entity_id
_entity_poly.type
_entity_poly.pdbx_seq_one_letter_code
_entity_poly.pdbx_strand_id
1 'polypeptide(L)'
;MANYQNFFTQVQIRSTVYPGIPLQPGTWVRSGEGRFNYWLGKIGDAQVGPIYLGFTGIASILCGIVAIEIIGLNMLASVNWSPIEFLRQLPWLSLDPPKP
;
A
#
# COMPACT_ATOMS: atom_id res chain seq x y z
N MET A 1 22.03 -8.55 -34.73
CA MET A 1 22.57 -9.15 -33.49
C MET A 1 21.76 -8.58 -32.33
N ALA A 2 21.21 -9.41 -31.44
CA ALA A 2 20.38 -8.94 -30.33
C ALA A 2 21.26 -8.55 -29.14
N ASN A 3 21.02 -7.37 -28.55
CA ASN A 3 21.75 -6.86 -27.40
C ASN A 3 20.83 -6.79 -26.17
N TYR A 4 21.40 -6.98 -24.99
CA TYR A 4 20.68 -6.81 -23.73
C TYR A 4 20.41 -5.32 -23.46
N GLN A 5 19.15 -4.98 -23.17
CA GLN A 5 18.68 -3.60 -23.01
C GLN A 5 18.58 -3.12 -21.55
N ASN A 6 18.88 -3.99 -20.59
CA ASN A 6 18.83 -3.67 -19.16
C ASN A 6 17.48 -3.21 -18.59
N PHE A 7 16.36 -3.65 -19.19
CA PHE A 7 15.02 -3.45 -18.62
C PHE A 7 14.67 -4.42 -17.50
N PHE A 8 15.20 -5.65 -17.55
CA PHE A 8 14.89 -6.70 -16.58
C PHE A 8 16.15 -7.41 -16.10
N THR A 9 16.30 -7.51 -14.78
CA THR A 9 17.42 -8.18 -14.14
C THR A 9 17.46 -9.65 -14.55
N GLN A 10 18.48 -10.04 -15.35
CA GLN A 10 18.64 -11.42 -15.81
C GLN A 10 18.86 -12.38 -14.64
N VAL A 11 19.83 -12.06 -13.78
CA VAL A 11 20.19 -12.84 -12.59
C VAL A 11 20.07 -11.95 -11.36
N GLN A 12 19.22 -12.34 -10.42
CA GLN A 12 19.03 -11.61 -9.16
C GLN A 12 19.92 -12.21 -8.07
N ILE A 13 20.53 -11.33 -7.28
CA ILE A 13 21.32 -11.70 -6.11
C ILE A 13 20.53 -11.33 -4.85
N ARG A 14 20.79 -12.03 -3.75
CA ARG A 14 20.19 -11.76 -2.43
C ARG A 14 21.29 -11.62 -1.38
N SER A 15 21.09 -10.69 -0.46
CA SER A 15 21.86 -10.51 0.76
C SER A 15 20.96 -10.71 1.98
N THR A 16 21.52 -10.52 3.17
CA THR A 16 20.70 -10.29 4.36
C THR A 16 19.87 -9.01 4.20
N VAL A 17 18.73 -8.95 4.88
CA VAL A 17 17.86 -7.77 4.87
C VAL A 17 18.59 -6.57 5.48
N TYR A 18 18.53 -5.43 4.81
CA TYR A 18 19.08 -4.19 5.30
C TYR A 18 18.07 -3.46 6.20
N PRO A 19 18.33 -3.26 7.51
CA PRO A 19 17.40 -2.60 8.44
C PRO A 19 17.30 -1.07 8.26
N GLY A 20 18.09 -0.51 7.34
CA GLY A 20 18.23 0.93 7.15
C GLY A 20 19.31 1.55 8.06
N ILE A 21 19.62 2.81 7.77
CA ILE A 21 20.55 3.61 8.59
C ILE A 21 19.96 3.79 10.00
N PRO A 22 20.77 3.67 11.07
CA PRO A 22 20.30 3.86 12.45
C PRO A 22 19.56 5.19 12.62
N LEU A 23 18.42 5.14 13.31
CA LEU A 23 17.65 6.33 13.65
C LEU A 23 18.27 7.04 14.85
N GLN A 24 18.01 8.34 14.96
CA GLN A 24 18.33 9.06 16.20
C GLN A 24 17.56 8.43 17.38
N PRO A 25 18.12 8.47 18.61
CA PRO A 25 17.44 7.94 19.78
C PRO A 25 16.04 8.55 19.93
N GLY A 26 15.04 7.70 20.09
CA GLY A 26 13.65 8.13 20.19
C GLY A 26 12.75 6.97 20.60
N THR A 27 11.48 7.26 20.82
CA THR A 27 10.49 6.28 21.29
C THR A 27 10.10 5.27 20.20
N TRP A 28 10.22 5.64 18.93
CA TRP A 28 9.74 4.85 17.79
C TRP A 28 10.91 4.26 17.00
N VAL A 29 10.81 2.96 16.68
CA VAL A 29 11.74 2.23 15.83
C VAL A 29 11.05 1.77 14.54
N ARG A 30 11.84 1.37 13.54
CA ARG A 30 11.28 0.73 12.34
C ARG A 30 10.70 -0.63 12.73
N SER A 31 9.58 -1.00 12.11
CA SER A 31 8.87 -2.25 12.33
C SER A 31 8.95 -3.16 11.10
N GLY A 32 8.94 -4.46 11.37
CA GLY A 32 9.01 -5.53 10.37
C GLY A 32 10.44 -6.05 10.11
N GLU A 33 10.56 -7.33 9.80
CA GLU A 33 11.83 -8.01 9.51
C GLU A 33 12.29 -7.85 8.05
N GLY A 34 11.43 -7.28 7.19
CA GLY A 34 11.64 -7.18 5.75
C GLY A 34 11.48 -8.52 5.03
N ARG A 35 11.24 -8.47 3.71
CA ARG A 35 11.14 -9.68 2.87
C ARG A 35 11.60 -9.38 1.45
N PHE A 36 11.96 -10.42 0.70
CA PHE A 36 12.30 -10.28 -0.72
C PHE A 36 11.16 -10.72 -1.63
N ASN A 37 10.84 -9.91 -2.63
CA ASN A 37 9.90 -10.23 -3.70
C ASN A 37 10.65 -10.45 -5.03
N TYR A 38 10.49 -11.64 -5.63
CA TYR A 38 11.16 -12.01 -6.88
C TYR A 38 10.79 -11.10 -8.06
N TRP A 39 9.50 -10.74 -8.19
CA TRP A 39 8.99 -9.94 -9.29
C TRP A 39 9.42 -8.48 -9.19
N LEU A 40 9.42 -7.90 -7.99
CA LEU A 40 10.00 -6.57 -7.76
C LEU A 40 11.50 -6.58 -8.10
N GLY A 41 12.22 -7.64 -7.72
CA GLY A 41 13.62 -7.82 -8.07
C GLY A 41 13.92 -7.93 -9.57
N LYS A 42 12.91 -8.21 -10.42
CA LYS A 42 13.09 -8.22 -11.88
C LYS A 42 13.20 -6.82 -12.45
N ILE A 43 12.63 -5.82 -11.78
CA ILE A 43 12.57 -4.43 -12.24
C ILE A 43 13.35 -3.47 -11.34
N GLY A 44 13.79 -3.89 -10.15
CA GLY A 44 14.50 -3.05 -9.20
C GLY A 44 14.95 -3.80 -7.94
N ASP A 45 14.87 -3.13 -6.78
CA ASP A 45 15.16 -3.74 -5.49
C ASP A 45 14.05 -4.74 -5.10
N ALA A 46 14.46 -5.90 -4.62
CA ALA A 46 13.56 -6.95 -4.19
C ALA A 46 13.09 -6.76 -2.74
N GLN A 47 13.82 -5.99 -1.92
CA GLN A 47 13.51 -5.84 -0.50
C GLN A 47 12.27 -4.97 -0.29
N VAL A 48 11.30 -5.50 0.47
CA VAL A 48 10.11 -4.78 0.93
C VAL A 48 10.17 -4.68 2.45
N GLY A 49 10.17 -3.44 2.95
CA GLY A 49 10.37 -3.12 4.36
C GLY A 49 11.85 -3.01 4.76
N PRO A 50 12.16 -2.70 6.03
CA PRO A 50 11.22 -2.38 7.12
C PRO A 50 10.55 -1.01 6.94
N ILE A 51 9.46 -0.75 7.66
CA ILE A 51 8.73 0.53 7.58
C ILE A 51 8.83 1.29 8.91
N TYR A 52 8.96 2.61 8.84
CA TYR A 52 8.85 3.45 10.02
C TYR A 52 7.38 3.84 10.23
N LEU A 53 6.85 3.55 11.42
CA LEU A 53 5.47 3.87 11.76
C LEU A 53 5.40 4.51 13.15
N GLY A 54 5.60 5.83 13.20
CA GLY A 54 5.37 6.64 14.39
C GLY A 54 3.91 7.09 14.53
N PHE A 55 3.64 7.86 15.58
CA PHE A 55 2.29 8.39 15.87
C PHE A 55 1.62 9.07 14.67
N THR A 56 2.34 9.91 13.94
CA THR A 56 1.81 10.63 12.76
C THR A 56 1.41 9.67 11.64
N GLY A 57 2.18 8.60 11.43
CA GLY A 57 1.86 7.55 10.46
C GLY A 57 0.61 6.77 10.86
N ILE A 58 0.50 6.40 12.14
CA ILE A 58 -0.69 5.71 12.68
C ILE A 58 -1.93 6.59 12.55
N ALA A 59 -1.85 7.85 12.96
CA ALA A 59 -2.96 8.80 12.84
C ALA A 59 -3.40 8.98 11.38
N SER A 60 -2.45 9.09 10.45
CA SER A 60 -2.72 9.18 9.02
C SER A 60 -3.46 7.94 8.49
N ILE A 61 -3.01 6.73 8.84
CA ILE A 61 -3.66 5.47 8.43
C ILE A 61 -5.08 5.39 9.00
N LEU A 62 -5.28 5.74 10.28
CA LEU A 62 -6.61 5.74 10.91
C LEU A 62 -7.56 6.70 10.21
N CYS A 63 -7.14 7.94 9.94
CA CYS A 63 -7.95 8.90 9.20
C CYS A 63 -8.26 8.40 7.78
N GLY A 64 -7.30 7.78 7.10
CA GLY A 64 -7.50 7.17 5.79
C GLY A 64 -8.51 6.03 5.79
N ILE A 65 -8.45 5.13 6.77
CA ILE A 65 -9.41 4.02 6.93
C ILE A 65 -10.82 4.58 7.18
N VAL A 66 -10.97 5.52 8.12
CA VAL A 66 -12.26 6.17 8.41
C VAL A 66 -12.85 6.82 7.16
N ALA A 67 -12.04 7.51 6.36
CA ALA A 67 -12.50 8.11 5.12
C ALA A 67 -12.98 7.07 4.09
N ILE A 68 -12.21 5.99 3.88
CA ILE A 68 -12.58 4.90 2.95
C ILE A 68 -13.86 4.20 3.41
N GLU A 69 -14.01 3.94 4.72
CA GLU A 69 -15.21 3.32 5.27
C GLU A 69 -16.44 4.21 5.12
N ILE A 70 -16.33 5.51 5.39
CA ILE A 70 -17.45 6.45 5.18
C ILE A 70 -17.90 6.43 3.71
N ILE A 71 -16.97 6.46 2.76
CA ILE A 71 -17.29 6.40 1.33
C ILE A 71 -17.94 5.06 0.99
N GLY A 72 -17.29 3.95 1.37
CA GLY A 72 -17.74 2.60 1.01
C GLY A 72 -19.08 2.21 1.63
N LEU A 73 -19.31 2.54 2.89
CA LEU A 73 -20.57 2.22 3.58
C LEU A 73 -21.75 3.03 3.03
N ASN A 74 -21.54 4.30 2.66
CA ASN A 74 -22.60 5.08 2.01
C ASN A 74 -22.91 4.59 0.60
N MET A 75 -21.87 4.20 -0.17
CA MET A 75 -22.07 3.56 -1.49
C MET A 75 -22.79 2.21 -1.36
N LEU A 76 -22.53 1.44 -0.31
CA LEU A 76 -23.24 0.18 -0.06
C LEU A 76 -24.69 0.42 0.38
N ALA A 77 -24.93 1.47 1.16
CA ALA A 77 -26.28 1.87 1.56
C ALA A 77 -27.13 2.34 0.38
N SER A 78 -26.55 3.01 -0.63
CA SER A 78 -27.29 3.47 -1.82
C SER A 78 -27.81 2.32 -2.70
N VAL A 79 -27.23 1.13 -2.59
CA VAL A 79 -27.70 -0.12 -3.24
C VAL A 79 -28.42 -1.07 -2.29
N ASN A 80 -28.98 -0.54 -1.19
CA ASN A 80 -29.75 -1.29 -0.20
C ASN A 80 -28.99 -2.52 0.37
N TRP A 81 -27.69 -2.35 0.62
CA TRP A 81 -26.82 -3.39 1.22
C TRP A 81 -26.68 -4.68 0.40
N SER A 82 -27.00 -4.65 -0.90
CA SER A 82 -26.78 -5.79 -1.80
C SER A 82 -25.32 -5.85 -2.26
N PRO A 83 -24.53 -6.88 -1.89
CA PRO A 83 -23.12 -6.97 -2.31
C PRO A 83 -22.95 -7.15 -3.82
N ILE A 84 -23.95 -7.77 -4.47
CA ILE A 84 -23.96 -8.02 -5.92
C ILE A 84 -24.13 -6.69 -6.67
N GLU A 85 -25.07 -5.86 -6.21
CA GLU A 85 -25.30 -4.55 -6.80
C GLU A 85 -24.14 -3.61 -6.55
N PHE A 86 -23.56 -3.67 -5.35
CA PHE A 86 -22.38 -2.90 -5.01
C PHE A 86 -21.21 -3.18 -5.97
N LEU A 87 -20.89 -4.45 -6.23
CA LEU A 87 -19.83 -4.80 -7.18
C LEU A 87 -20.19 -4.46 -8.63
N ARG A 88 -21.46 -4.65 -9.03
CA ARG A 88 -21.93 -4.34 -10.38
C ARG A 88 -21.84 -2.85 -10.69
N GLN A 89 -22.20 -2.01 -9.71
CA GLN A 89 -22.29 -0.57 -9.87
C GLN A 89 -21.09 0.19 -9.30
N LEU A 90 -20.08 -0.50 -8.76
CA LEU A 90 -18.93 0.11 -8.06
C LEU A 90 -18.32 1.32 -8.77
N PRO A 91 -18.11 1.33 -10.11
CA PRO A 91 -17.59 2.50 -10.82
C PRO A 91 -18.55 3.70 -10.92
N TRP A 92 -19.84 3.50 -10.68
CA TRP A 92 -20.91 4.50 -10.82
C TRP A 92 -21.51 4.96 -9.49
N LEU A 93 -21.21 4.28 -8.37
CA LEU A 93 -21.65 4.73 -7.05
C LEU A 93 -20.90 6.01 -6.67
N SER A 94 -21.60 6.92 -5.99
CA SER A 94 -21.05 8.18 -5.49
C SER A 94 -21.46 8.42 -4.04
N LEU A 95 -20.66 9.23 -3.35
CA LEU A 95 -21.05 9.89 -2.10
C LEU A 95 -21.20 11.38 -2.42
N ASP A 96 -22.44 11.83 -2.53
CA ASP A 96 -22.74 13.20 -2.96
C ASP A 96 -22.54 14.21 -1.82
N PRO A 97 -22.08 15.44 -2.13
CA PRO A 97 -21.99 16.50 -1.14
C PRO A 97 -23.37 16.95 -0.65
N PRO A 98 -23.44 17.65 0.49
CA PRO A 98 -24.67 18.28 0.93
C PRO A 98 -25.17 19.29 -0.12
N LYS A 99 -26.50 19.42 -0.22
CA LYS A 99 -27.14 20.38 -1.14
C LYS A 99 -26.83 21.83 -0.72
N PRO A 100 -26.81 22.79 -1.65
CA PRO A 100 -26.66 24.21 -1.36
C PRO A 100 -27.73 24.75 -0.39
#